data_AF-A0A060CJD4-F1
#
_entry.id   AF-A0A060CJD4-F1
#
_cell.length_a   1.000
_cell.length_b   1.000
_cell.length_c   1.000
_cell.angle_alpha   90.00
_cell.angle_beta   90.00
_cell.angle_gamma   90.00
#
_symmetry.space_group_name_H-M   'P 1'
#
loop_
_entity.id
_entity.type
_entity.pdbx_description
1 polymer ?
#
loop_
_entity_poly.entity_id
_entity_poly.type
_entity_poly.pdbx_seq_one_letter_code
_entity_poly.pdbx_strand_id
1 'polypeptide(L)'
;DAAHLGAALGAVHDALAQTFPTTTLSGAQVSRAMVERLDAAVVAAPALLPHRRALTALFAAVGAQRIPAQRIHGDFHLGQTLRVPVTGQANPWRIIDFEGEPLRPLAQRRLPDSPWRDVAGMTRSLGYATSASPDPDGPATAHWLHATRRAFLDAYCGGLTDARLALLLAYEADKAAYEV
;
A
#
# COMPACT_ATOMS: atom_id res chain seq x y z
N ASP A 1 -0.27 -16.11 -9.28
CA ASP A 1 -0.05 -16.19 -7.81
C ASP A 1 0.45 -14.83 -7.31
N ALA A 2 0.60 -14.68 -5.99
CA ALA A 2 0.97 -13.43 -5.32
C ALA A 2 2.41 -12.99 -5.57
N ALA A 3 3.35 -13.93 -5.77
CA ALA A 3 4.73 -13.60 -6.08
C ALA A 3 4.82 -12.92 -7.45
N HIS A 4 4.16 -13.47 -8.47
CA HIS A 4 4.08 -12.80 -9.78
C HIS A 4 3.39 -11.44 -9.70
N LEU A 5 2.42 -11.25 -8.80
CA LEU A 5 1.77 -9.95 -8.62
C LEU A 5 2.72 -8.92 -8.00
N GLY A 6 3.52 -9.33 -7.00
CA GLY A 6 4.57 -8.49 -6.41
C GLY A 6 5.63 -8.10 -7.44
N ALA A 7 6.09 -9.06 -8.25
CA ALA A 7 7.02 -8.80 -9.35
C ALA A 7 6.43 -7.88 -10.42
N ALA A 8 5.15 -8.02 -10.75
CA ALA A 8 4.47 -7.16 -11.72
C ALA A 8 4.39 -5.70 -11.22
N LEU A 9 4.04 -5.49 -9.94
CA LEU A 9 4.05 -4.15 -9.34
C LEU A 9 5.47 -3.57 -9.30
N GLY A 10 6.48 -4.38 -8.98
CA GLY A 10 7.89 -3.98 -9.03
C GLY A 10 8.28 -3.45 -10.40
N ALA A 11 8.01 -4.22 -11.45
CA ALA A 11 8.30 -3.83 -12.83
C ALA A 11 7.57 -2.55 -13.27
N VAL A 12 6.31 -2.34 -12.84
CA VAL A 12 5.58 -1.09 -13.09
C VAL A 12 6.24 0.08 -12.38
N HIS A 13 6.58 -0.06 -11.10
CA HIS A 13 7.25 1.00 -10.35
C HIS A 13 8.61 1.36 -10.95
N ASP A 14 9.40 0.38 -11.37
CA ASP A 14 10.68 0.62 -12.03
C ASP A 14 10.49 1.38 -13.34
N ALA A 15 9.53 0.97 -14.18
CA ALA A 15 9.22 1.67 -15.43
C ALA A 15 8.76 3.11 -15.20
N LEU A 16 7.92 3.36 -14.17
CA LEU A 16 7.48 4.70 -13.80
C LEU A 16 8.63 5.58 -13.30
N ALA A 17 9.54 5.04 -12.50
CA ALA A 17 10.71 5.74 -12.00
C ALA A 17 11.71 6.10 -13.10
N GLN A 18 11.84 5.23 -14.11
CA GLN A 18 12.71 5.46 -15.27
C GLN A 18 12.11 6.47 -16.25
N THR A 19 10.79 6.55 -16.35
CA THR A 19 10.09 7.39 -17.34
C THR A 19 9.77 8.79 -16.81
N PHE A 20 9.47 8.92 -15.53
CA PHE A 20 9.03 10.18 -14.91
C PHE A 20 10.03 10.67 -13.84
N PRO A 21 10.05 11.99 -13.54
CA PRO A 21 10.87 12.51 -12.47
C PRO A 21 10.58 11.83 -11.13
N THR A 22 11.65 11.51 -10.40
CA THR A 22 11.60 11.00 -9.02
C THR A 22 12.04 12.09 -8.04
N THR A 23 11.68 11.92 -6.78
CA THR A 23 12.06 12.82 -5.69
C THR A 23 12.25 12.05 -4.39
N THR A 24 12.54 12.75 -3.31
CA THR A 24 12.61 12.19 -1.97
C THR A 24 11.75 13.02 -1.03
N LEU A 25 10.80 12.37 -0.35
CA LEU A 25 9.97 12.98 0.66
C LEU A 25 10.67 12.96 2.02
N SER A 26 10.42 14.00 2.81
CA SER A 26 10.79 14.00 4.23
C SER A 26 9.81 13.12 5.01
N GLY A 27 10.33 12.10 5.68
CA GLY A 27 9.53 11.26 6.57
C GLY A 27 8.82 12.06 7.66
N ALA A 28 9.42 13.14 8.15
CA ALA A 28 8.79 14.05 9.11
C ALA A 28 7.57 14.78 8.53
N GLN A 29 7.62 15.19 7.26
CA GLN A 29 6.46 15.79 6.58
C GLN A 29 5.37 14.75 6.30
N VAL A 30 5.75 13.54 5.88
CA VAL A 30 4.80 12.43 5.66
C VAL A 30 4.10 12.05 6.97
N SER A 31 4.86 11.88 8.05
CA SER A 31 4.34 11.58 9.39
C SER A 31 3.33 12.63 9.84
N ARG A 32 3.66 13.93 9.70
CA ARG A 32 2.76 15.03 10.06
C ARG A 32 1.46 14.98 9.25
N ALA A 33 1.56 14.77 7.94
CA ALA A 33 0.38 14.69 7.07
C ALA A 33 -0.52 13.49 7.41
N MET A 34 0.04 12.35 7.82
CA MET A 34 -0.73 11.18 8.30
C MET A 34 -1.44 11.49 9.62
N VAL A 35 -0.79 12.20 10.55
CA VAL A 35 -1.42 12.64 11.82
C VAL A 35 -2.55 13.62 11.56
N GLU A 36 -2.37 14.58 10.64
CA GLU A 36 -3.44 15.53 10.25
C GLU A 36 -4.67 14.80 9.67
N ARG A 37 -4.45 13.79 8.82
CA ARG A 37 -5.54 12.95 8.30
C ARG A 37 -6.21 12.12 9.39
N LEU A 38 -5.43 11.54 10.30
CA LEU A 38 -5.95 10.80 11.45
C LEU A 38 -6.82 11.70 12.34
N ASP A 39 -6.40 12.94 12.58
CA ASP A 39 -7.17 13.88 13.39
C ASP A 39 -8.52 14.21 12.75
N ALA A 40 -8.55 14.41 11.42
CA ALA A 40 -9.79 14.55 10.67
C ALA A 40 -10.66 13.28 10.74
N ALA A 41 -10.06 12.09 10.61
CA ALA A 41 -10.76 10.82 10.68
C ALA A 41 -11.35 10.55 12.08
N VAL A 42 -10.66 10.92 13.16
CA VAL A 42 -11.18 10.79 14.54
C VAL A 42 -12.41 11.67 14.75
N VAL A 43 -12.47 12.85 14.12
CA VAL A 43 -13.66 13.72 14.17
C VAL A 43 -14.84 13.08 13.43
N ALA A 44 -14.61 12.50 12.26
CA ALA A 44 -15.66 11.84 11.47
C ALA A 44 -16.12 10.52 12.10
N ALA A 45 -15.18 9.75 12.67
CA ALA A 45 -15.41 8.45 13.29
C ALA A 45 -14.81 8.40 14.71
N PRO A 46 -15.55 8.84 15.74
CA PRO A 46 -15.08 8.84 17.13
C PRO A 46 -14.61 7.49 17.67
N ALA A 47 -15.03 6.38 17.03
CA ALA A 47 -14.54 5.03 17.32
C ALA A 47 -13.03 4.86 17.16
N LEU A 48 -12.36 5.74 16.39
CA LEU A 48 -10.90 5.76 16.24
C LEU A 48 -10.17 6.39 17.43
N LEU A 49 -10.87 7.14 18.30
CA LEU A 49 -10.25 7.88 19.40
C LEU A 49 -9.37 7.01 20.33
N PRO A 50 -9.78 5.79 20.74
CA PRO A 50 -8.94 4.91 21.56
C PRO A 50 -7.62 4.51 20.87
N HIS A 51 -7.59 4.50 19.54
CA HIS A 51 -6.44 4.06 18.74
C HIS A 51 -5.50 5.22 18.36
N ARG A 52 -5.93 6.48 18.50
CA ARG A 52 -5.20 7.67 18.05
C ARG A 52 -3.75 7.69 18.51
N ARG A 53 -3.49 7.39 19.79
CA ARG A 53 -2.13 7.41 20.36
C ARG A 53 -1.23 6.36 19.70
N ALA A 54 -1.73 5.14 19.51
CA ALA A 54 -0.97 4.06 18.89
C ALA A 54 -0.67 4.36 17.41
N LEU A 55 -1.66 4.88 16.68
CA LEU A 55 -1.51 5.27 15.27
C LEU A 55 -0.51 6.43 15.11
N THR A 56 -0.56 7.43 15.99
CA THR A 56 0.42 8.54 16.00
C THR A 56 1.85 8.04 16.23
N ALA A 57 2.04 7.10 17.17
CA ALA A 57 3.35 6.49 17.41
C ALA A 57 3.85 5.68 16.20
N LEU A 58 2.94 4.99 15.52
CA LEU A 58 3.25 4.27 14.28
C LEU A 58 3.71 5.24 13.17
N PHE A 59 3.02 6.36 12.98
CA PHE A 59 3.43 7.38 12.01
C PHE A 59 4.73 8.08 12.40
N ALA A 60 5.05 8.21 13.69
CA ALA A 60 6.32 8.79 14.12
C ALA A 60 7.53 7.93 13.69
N ALA A 61 7.35 6.61 13.53
CA ALA A 61 8.41 5.68 13.13
C ALA A 61 8.97 5.95 11.72
N VAL A 62 8.21 6.63 10.84
CA VAL A 62 8.72 7.05 9.52
C VAL A 62 9.41 8.42 9.55
N GLY A 63 9.34 9.15 10.67
CA GLY A 63 9.75 10.56 10.77
C GLY A 63 11.22 10.84 10.42
N ALA A 64 12.13 9.92 10.76
CA ALA A 64 13.56 10.05 10.48
C ALA A 64 13.95 9.61 9.06
N GLN A 65 13.03 9.05 8.30
CA GLN A 65 13.34 8.45 7.00
C GLN A 65 13.40 9.50 5.87
N ARG A 66 14.22 9.22 4.87
CA ARG A 66 14.16 9.84 3.54
C ARG A 66 13.46 8.86 2.62
N ILE A 67 12.26 9.21 2.16
CA ILE A 67 11.38 8.25 1.49
C ILE A 67 11.44 8.49 -0.02
N PRO A 68 11.89 7.51 -0.83
CA PRO A 68 11.82 7.63 -2.29
C PRO A 68 10.38 7.83 -2.74
N ALA A 69 10.18 8.77 -3.67
CA ALA A 69 8.88 9.06 -4.24
C ALA A 69 8.96 9.23 -5.77
N GLN A 70 7.89 8.81 -6.41
CA GLN A 70 7.77 8.72 -7.86
C GLN A 70 6.29 8.75 -8.27
N ARG A 71 6.02 8.71 -9.57
CA ARG A 71 4.67 8.36 -10.03
C ARG A 71 4.36 6.92 -9.59
N ILE A 72 3.17 6.74 -9.05
CA ILE A 72 2.62 5.47 -8.60
C ILE A 72 1.24 5.28 -9.25
N HIS A 73 0.61 4.11 -9.06
CA HIS A 73 -0.78 3.91 -9.42
C HIS A 73 -1.69 4.78 -8.55
N GLY A 74 -1.44 4.84 -7.25
CA GLY A 74 -2.11 5.74 -6.32
C GLY A 74 -3.49 5.26 -5.82
N ASP A 75 -4.01 4.16 -6.37
CA ASP A 75 -5.20 3.44 -5.90
C ASP A 75 -5.10 1.94 -6.20
N PHE A 76 -3.92 1.34 -5.92
CA PHE A 76 -3.69 -0.05 -6.26
C PHE A 76 -4.37 -1.02 -5.27
N HIS A 77 -5.20 -1.93 -5.77
CA HIS A 77 -5.85 -3.02 -5.04
C HIS A 77 -6.18 -4.20 -5.98
N LEU A 78 -6.68 -5.33 -5.45
CA LEU A 78 -6.96 -6.53 -6.28
C LEU A 78 -7.93 -6.27 -7.44
N GLY A 79 -8.89 -5.35 -7.26
CA GLY A 79 -9.84 -4.95 -8.30
C GLY A 79 -9.19 -4.28 -9.51
N GLN A 80 -7.97 -3.74 -9.35
CA GLN A 80 -7.19 -3.11 -10.42
C GLN A 80 -6.16 -4.07 -11.04
N THR A 81 -6.38 -5.37 -10.87
CA THR A 81 -5.51 -6.41 -11.41
C THR A 81 -6.29 -7.38 -12.28
N LEU A 82 -5.75 -7.68 -13.44
CA LEU A 82 -6.28 -8.71 -14.34
C LEU A 82 -5.26 -9.81 -14.51
N ARG A 83 -5.70 -11.06 -14.36
CA ARG A 83 -4.90 -12.23 -14.68
C ARG A 83 -5.24 -12.71 -16.09
N VAL A 84 -4.29 -12.61 -17.01
CA VAL A 84 -4.46 -13.02 -18.40
C VAL A 84 -3.73 -14.34 -18.68
N PRO A 85 -4.26 -15.19 -19.57
CA PRO A 85 -3.51 -16.34 -20.08
C PRO A 85 -2.23 -15.85 -20.77
N VAL A 86 -1.11 -16.50 -20.47
CA VAL A 86 0.20 -16.21 -21.08
C VAL A 86 0.88 -17.50 -21.50
N THR A 87 1.64 -17.45 -22.58
CA THR A 87 2.53 -18.53 -23.02
C THR A 87 3.96 -18.23 -22.61
N GLY A 88 4.74 -19.28 -22.30
CA GLY A 88 6.14 -19.12 -21.88
C GLY A 88 6.29 -18.54 -20.46
N GLN A 89 7.31 -17.70 -20.27
CA GLN A 89 7.71 -17.18 -18.96
C GLN A 89 7.17 -15.77 -18.65
N ALA A 90 6.21 -15.27 -19.43
CA ALA A 90 5.69 -13.92 -19.22
C ALA A 90 4.86 -13.86 -17.92
N ASN A 91 4.91 -12.71 -17.24
CA ASN A 91 4.10 -12.49 -16.05
C ASN A 91 2.60 -12.41 -16.44
N PRO A 92 1.69 -13.17 -15.79
CA PRO A 92 0.28 -13.22 -16.15
C PRO A 92 -0.54 -12.02 -15.65
N TRP A 93 0.04 -11.15 -14.81
CA TRP A 93 -0.68 -10.02 -14.25
C TRP A 93 -0.61 -8.79 -15.14
N ARG A 94 -1.72 -8.08 -15.26
CA ARG A 94 -1.83 -6.74 -15.82
C ARG A 94 -2.42 -5.81 -14.75
N ILE A 95 -1.83 -4.64 -14.62
CA ILE A 95 -2.28 -3.57 -13.73
C ILE A 95 -3.01 -2.56 -14.60
N ILE A 96 -4.22 -2.18 -14.21
CA ILE A 96 -5.09 -1.29 -14.98
C ILE A 96 -5.42 -0.03 -14.16
N ASP A 97 -6.16 0.91 -14.75
CA ASP A 97 -6.76 2.06 -14.04
C ASP A 97 -5.77 2.99 -13.30
N PHE A 98 -4.85 3.62 -14.04
CA PHE A 98 -3.88 4.59 -13.51
C PHE A 98 -4.47 6.01 -13.29
N GLU A 99 -5.78 6.13 -13.07
CA GLU A 99 -6.42 7.42 -12.81
C GLU A 99 -6.11 7.99 -11.42
N GLY A 100 -5.60 7.13 -10.52
CA GLY A 100 -5.36 7.43 -9.11
C GLY A 100 -6.64 7.54 -8.29
N GLU A 101 -6.50 7.81 -6.99
CA GLU A 101 -7.62 7.78 -6.05
C GLU A 101 -8.76 8.76 -6.44
N PRO A 102 -9.99 8.27 -6.69
CA PRO A 102 -11.11 9.07 -7.21
C PRO A 102 -11.45 10.30 -6.36
N LEU A 103 -11.26 10.20 -5.04
CA LEU A 103 -11.61 11.26 -4.09
C LEU A 103 -10.54 12.36 -3.98
N ARG A 104 -9.35 12.17 -4.56
CA ARG A 104 -8.32 13.22 -4.59
C ARG A 104 -8.49 14.15 -5.80
N PRO A 105 -8.28 15.47 -5.65
CA PRO A 105 -8.20 16.39 -6.78
C PRO A 105 -7.15 15.96 -7.82
N LEU A 106 -7.43 16.16 -9.11
CA LEU A 106 -6.57 15.72 -10.22
C LEU A 106 -5.11 16.20 -10.09
N ALA A 107 -4.91 17.43 -9.62
CA ALA A 107 -3.57 18.00 -9.40
C ALA A 107 -2.78 17.20 -8.34
N GLN A 108 -3.46 16.66 -7.32
CA GLN A 108 -2.83 15.85 -6.27
C GLN A 108 -2.57 14.41 -6.74
N ARG A 109 -3.41 13.85 -7.63
CA ARG A 109 -3.19 12.50 -8.20
C ARG A 109 -1.92 12.38 -9.04
N ARG A 110 -1.39 13.51 -9.54
CA ARG A 110 -0.18 13.57 -10.36
C ARG A 110 1.10 13.80 -9.55
N LEU A 111 1.00 14.12 -8.26
CA LEU A 111 2.16 14.35 -7.42
C LEU A 111 2.90 13.04 -7.15
N PRO A 112 4.25 13.05 -7.08
CA PRO A 112 5.00 11.89 -6.63
C PRO A 112 4.62 11.49 -5.21
N ASP A 113 4.52 10.18 -4.97
CA ASP A 113 4.30 9.60 -3.65
C ASP A 113 5.18 8.35 -3.50
N SER A 114 5.22 7.78 -2.30
CA SER A 114 5.97 6.56 -2.04
C SER A 114 5.34 5.35 -2.72
N PRO A 115 6.11 4.47 -3.37
CA PRO A 115 5.63 3.17 -3.85
C PRO A 115 4.96 2.32 -2.75
N TRP A 116 5.32 2.56 -1.48
CA TRP A 116 4.72 1.89 -0.33
C TRP A 116 3.22 2.17 -0.17
N ARG A 117 2.71 3.25 -0.78
CA ARG A 117 1.27 3.52 -0.85
C ARG A 117 0.53 2.46 -1.66
N ASP A 118 1.05 2.06 -2.81
CA ASP A 118 0.47 1.01 -3.64
C ASP A 118 0.64 -0.38 -2.98
N VAL A 119 1.80 -0.62 -2.36
CA VAL A 119 2.05 -1.86 -1.59
C VAL A 119 1.05 -1.99 -0.44
N ALA A 120 0.82 -0.92 0.33
CA ALA A 120 -0.18 -0.88 1.39
C ALA A 120 -1.59 -1.12 0.84
N GLY A 121 -1.93 -0.53 -0.31
CA GLY A 121 -3.21 -0.76 -0.98
C GLY A 121 -3.45 -2.24 -1.31
N MET A 122 -2.47 -2.91 -1.92
CA MET A 122 -2.57 -4.34 -2.24
C MET A 122 -2.63 -5.21 -0.99
N THR A 123 -1.76 -4.96 -0.01
CA THR A 123 -1.66 -5.77 1.21
C THR A 123 -2.91 -5.66 2.08
N ARG A 124 -3.56 -4.48 2.14
CA ARG A 124 -4.92 -4.32 2.69
C ARG A 124 -5.97 -5.06 1.86
N SER A 125 -5.92 -4.96 0.54
CA SER A 125 -6.87 -5.64 -0.34
C SER A 125 -6.83 -7.17 -0.19
N LEU A 126 -5.65 -7.76 0.06
CA LEU A 126 -5.51 -9.17 0.42
C LEU A 126 -6.18 -9.48 1.77
N GLY A 127 -6.07 -8.56 2.73
CA GLY A 127 -6.77 -8.65 4.02
C GLY A 127 -8.29 -8.64 3.83
N TYR A 128 -8.83 -7.74 3.00
CA TYR A 128 -10.25 -7.74 2.69
C TYR A 128 -10.71 -9.02 1.97
N ALA A 129 -9.87 -9.61 1.12
CA ALA A 129 -10.22 -10.86 0.44
C ALA A 129 -10.47 -12.03 1.40
N THR A 130 -9.99 -11.98 2.66
CA THR A 130 -10.29 -13.02 3.65
C THR A 130 -11.77 -13.07 4.02
N SER A 131 -12.51 -11.97 3.89
CA SER A 131 -13.94 -11.92 4.20
C SER A 131 -14.79 -12.77 3.24
N ALA A 132 -14.23 -13.19 2.10
CA ALA A 132 -14.87 -14.13 1.18
C ALA A 132 -14.72 -15.60 1.62
N SER A 133 -13.89 -15.87 2.64
CA SER A 133 -13.77 -17.20 3.23
C SER A 133 -15.01 -17.55 4.05
N PRO A 134 -15.46 -18.83 4.08
CA PRO A 134 -16.48 -19.28 5.02
C PRO A 134 -16.08 -19.14 6.50
N ASP A 135 -14.78 -19.05 6.78
CA ASP A 135 -14.21 -18.84 8.11
C ASP A 135 -13.13 -17.74 8.06
N PRO A 136 -13.51 -16.45 8.03
CA PRO A 136 -12.57 -15.33 7.85
C PRO A 136 -11.48 -15.24 8.92
N ASP A 137 -11.82 -15.59 10.16
CA ASP A 137 -10.92 -15.55 11.32
C ASP A 137 -10.24 -16.90 11.59
N GLY A 138 -10.54 -17.90 10.75
CA GLY A 138 -10.04 -19.25 10.86
C GLY A 138 -8.52 -19.37 10.68
N PRO A 139 -7.87 -20.37 11.31
CA PRO A 139 -6.43 -20.59 11.17
C PRO A 139 -5.97 -20.78 9.72
N ALA A 140 -6.78 -21.42 8.88
CA ALA A 140 -6.46 -21.63 7.46
C ALA A 140 -6.47 -20.31 6.68
N THR A 141 -7.45 -19.44 6.94
CA THR A 141 -7.55 -18.11 6.31
C THR A 141 -6.41 -17.19 6.77
N ALA A 142 -6.09 -17.20 8.06
CA ALA A 142 -4.95 -16.48 8.61
C ALA A 142 -3.61 -16.96 8.02
N HIS A 143 -3.43 -18.28 7.89
CA HIS A 143 -2.25 -18.86 7.24
C HIS A 143 -2.15 -18.45 5.78
N TRP A 144 -3.25 -18.51 5.03
CA TRP A 144 -3.31 -18.06 3.64
C TRP A 144 -2.93 -16.59 3.50
N LEU A 145 -3.49 -15.71 4.34
CA LEU A 145 -3.20 -14.28 4.31
C LEU A 145 -1.72 -14.03 4.57
N HIS A 146 -1.16 -14.67 5.60
CA HIS A 146 0.26 -14.55 5.93
C HIS A 146 1.16 -15.03 4.78
N ALA A 147 0.91 -16.22 4.24
CA ALA A 147 1.70 -16.78 3.15
C ALA A 147 1.61 -15.93 1.86
N THR A 148 0.42 -15.44 1.54
CA THR A 148 0.15 -14.62 0.35
C THR A 148 0.81 -13.25 0.45
N ARG A 149 0.67 -12.57 1.61
CA ARG A 149 1.36 -11.29 1.87
C ARG A 149 2.87 -11.44 1.79
N ARG A 150 3.42 -12.49 2.40
CA ARG A 150 4.86 -12.78 2.35
C ARG A 150 5.34 -12.99 0.91
N ALA A 151 4.68 -13.86 0.14
CA ALA A 151 5.05 -14.12 -1.25
C ALA A 151 5.02 -12.85 -2.11
N PHE A 152 4.01 -11.98 -1.92
CA PHE A 152 3.93 -10.69 -2.61
C PHE A 152 5.08 -9.75 -2.23
N LEU A 153 5.33 -9.57 -0.93
CA LEU A 153 6.35 -8.65 -0.41
C LEU A 153 7.77 -9.12 -0.76
N ASP A 154 8.04 -10.42 -0.65
CA ASP A 154 9.33 -11.01 -1.00
C ASP A 154 9.65 -10.81 -2.48
N ALA A 155 8.66 -11.04 -3.36
CA ALA A 155 8.84 -10.81 -4.79
C ALA A 155 8.96 -9.32 -5.15
N TYR A 156 8.31 -8.43 -4.39
CA TYR A 156 8.35 -6.98 -4.64
C TYR A 156 9.65 -6.33 -4.18
N CYS A 157 10.15 -6.67 -2.98
CA CYS A 157 11.27 -5.96 -2.36
C CYS A 157 12.42 -6.83 -1.83
N GLY A 158 12.34 -8.15 -2.01
CA GLY A 158 13.36 -9.09 -1.51
C GLY A 158 13.34 -9.28 0.01
N GLY A 159 12.23 -8.90 0.67
CA GLY A 159 12.07 -8.96 2.12
C GLY A 159 11.97 -7.58 2.79
N LEU A 160 11.32 -7.57 3.96
CA LEU A 160 11.12 -6.37 4.76
C LEU A 160 12.28 -6.14 5.73
N THR A 161 12.95 -4.99 5.59
CA THR A 161 13.78 -4.41 6.64
C THR A 161 12.90 -3.65 7.64
N ASP A 162 13.41 -3.33 8.82
CA ASP A 162 12.66 -2.55 9.83
C ASP A 162 12.16 -1.21 9.28
N ALA A 163 12.99 -0.53 8.48
CA ALA A 163 12.60 0.74 7.84
C ALA A 163 11.43 0.57 6.86
N ARG A 164 11.44 -0.50 6.06
CA ARG A 164 10.38 -0.83 5.10
C ARG A 164 9.10 -1.29 5.79
N LEU A 165 9.24 -2.08 6.86
CA LEU A 165 8.11 -2.49 7.69
C LEU A 165 7.43 -1.27 8.31
N ALA A 166 8.20 -0.30 8.84
CA ALA A 166 7.64 0.94 9.37
C ALA A 166 6.85 1.73 8.30
N LEU A 167 7.35 1.81 7.07
CA LEU A 167 6.63 2.44 5.95
C LEU A 167 5.35 1.69 5.61
N LEU A 168 5.43 0.36 5.46
CA LEU A 168 4.27 -0.47 5.14
C LEU A 168 3.16 -0.28 6.18
N LEU A 169 3.49 -0.42 7.46
CA LEU A 169 2.51 -0.29 8.54
C LEU A 169 1.93 1.12 8.62
N ALA A 170 2.75 2.17 8.44
CA ALA A 170 2.27 3.55 8.44
C ALA A 170 1.28 3.82 7.27
N TYR A 171 1.61 3.39 6.05
CA TYR A 171 0.71 3.55 4.91
C TYR A 171 -0.54 2.66 5.00
N GLU A 172 -0.44 1.43 5.54
CA GLU A 172 -1.60 0.58 5.80
C GLU A 172 -2.55 1.21 6.83
N ALA A 173 -2.00 1.80 7.90
CA ALA A 173 -2.77 2.46 8.95
C ALA A 173 -3.41 3.78 8.47
N ASP A 174 -2.68 4.59 7.69
CA ASP A 174 -3.21 5.82 7.08
C ASP A 174 -4.39 5.50 6.15
N LYS A 175 -4.27 4.45 5.33
CA LYS A 175 -5.37 3.99 4.47
C LYS A 175 -6.53 3.42 5.28
N ALA A 176 -6.24 2.65 6.34
CA ALA A 176 -7.28 2.13 7.22
C ALA A 176 -8.11 3.23 7.88
N ALA A 177 -7.46 4.27 8.41
CA ALA A 177 -8.13 5.38 9.06
C ALA A 177 -9.00 6.20 8.09
N TYR A 178 -8.64 6.22 6.80
CA TYR A 178 -9.42 6.87 5.75
C TYR A 178 -10.68 6.08 5.33
N GLU A 179 -10.71 4.76 5.56
CA GLU A 179 -11.81 3.87 5.17
C GLU A 179 -12.90 3.73 6.26
N VAL A 180 -12.74 4.36 7.44
CA VAL A 180 -13.70 4.32 8.56
C VAL A 180 -14.80 5.36 8.42
#